data_AF-A0A8T5UGA9-F1
#
_entry.id   AF-A0A8T5UGA9-F1
#
_cell.length_a   1.000
_cell.length_b   1.000
_cell.length_c   1.000
_cell.angle_alpha   90.00
_cell.angle_beta   90.00
_cell.angle_gamma   90.00
#
_symmetry.space_group_name_H-M   'P 1'
#
loop_
_entity.id
_entity.type
_entity.pdbx_description
1 polymer ?
#
loop_
_entity_poly.entity_id
_entity_poly.type
_entity_poly.pdbx_seq_one_letter_code
_entity_poly.pdbx_strand_id
1 'polypeptide(L)' 'PYFTGFAYFNHTYYCDPVEENNIIAFTLHGIRFGVIFKCGTILAIQFHPEKSKSIGETILKYWVESLQKGVNST' A
#
# COMPACT_ATOMS: atom_id res chain seq x y z
N PRO A 1 -1.73 4.75 9.06
CA PRO A 1 -0.64 5.52 8.40
C PRO A 1 -1.24 6.26 7.21
N TYR A 2 -0.76 7.47 6.91
CA TYR A 2 -1.14 8.18 5.69
C TYR A 2 0.10 8.25 4.79
N PHE A 3 0.02 7.67 3.60
CA PHE A 3 1.07 7.71 2.60
C PHE A 3 0.71 8.73 1.52
N THR A 4 1.57 9.71 1.30
CA THR A 4 1.39 10.74 0.27
C THR A 4 2.67 10.86 -0.54
N GLY A 5 2.56 10.76 -1.87
CA GLY A 5 3.70 10.86 -2.78
C GLY A 5 3.38 10.34 -4.17
N PHE A 6 4.41 10.30 -5.02
CA PHE A 6 4.32 9.74 -6.38
C PHE A 6 4.94 8.36 -6.42
N ALA A 7 4.19 7.38 -6.95
CA ALA A 7 4.64 6.01 -7.09
C ALA A 7 4.57 5.55 -8.56
N TYR A 8 5.36 4.52 -8.90
CA TYR A 8 5.49 4.01 -10.26
C TYR A 8 4.50 2.86 -10.53
N PHE A 9 3.60 3.05 -11.49
CA PHE A 9 2.62 2.05 -11.95
C PHE A 9 2.94 1.60 -13.38
N ASN A 10 2.65 0.35 -13.71
CA ASN A 10 2.74 -0.20 -15.07
C ASN A 10 1.70 -1.30 -15.30
N HIS A 11 0.44 -1.00 -14.97
CA HIS A 11 -0.65 -1.99 -14.95
C HIS A 11 -1.85 -1.46 -15.72
N THR A 12 -2.57 -2.37 -16.39
CA THR A 12 -3.82 -2.07 -17.11
C THR A 12 -5.07 -2.32 -16.26
N TYR A 13 -4.96 -3.15 -15.21
CA TYR A 13 -6.06 -3.51 -14.32
C TYR A 13 -5.82 -2.96 -12.91
N TYR A 14 -6.92 -2.79 -12.17
CA TYR A 14 -6.90 -2.38 -10.76
C TYR A 14 -7.79 -3.31 -9.93
N CYS A 15 -7.58 -3.32 -8.62
CA CYS A 15 -8.41 -4.05 -7.68
C CYS A 15 -9.64 -3.23 -7.31
N ASP A 16 -10.82 -3.80 -7.51
CA ASP A 16 -12.13 -3.25 -7.11
C ASP A 16 -12.73 -4.14 -6.00
N PRO A 17 -12.39 -3.89 -4.72
CA PRO A 17 -12.81 -4.77 -3.63
C PRO A 17 -14.28 -4.53 -3.24
N VAL A 18 -14.98 -5.61 -2.89
CA VAL A 18 -16.36 -5.53 -2.36
C VAL A 18 -16.41 -4.79 -1.02
N GLU A 19 -15.36 -4.89 -0.20
CA GLU A 19 -15.23 -4.16 1.06
C GLU A 19 -14.00 -3.23 1.06
N GLU A 20 -14.22 -1.96 1.33
CA GLU A 20 -13.15 -0.94 1.34
C GLU A 20 -12.39 -0.85 2.68
N ASN A 21 -12.79 -1.61 3.70
CA ASN A 21 -12.24 -1.54 5.07
C ASN A 21 -10.72 -1.74 5.13
N ASN A 22 -10.14 -2.45 4.16
CA ASN A 22 -8.73 -2.76 4.09
C ASN A 22 -7.92 -1.77 3.24
N ILE A 23 -8.55 -0.79 2.58
CA ILE A 23 -7.85 0.21 1.76
C ILE A 23 -7.26 1.28 2.66
N ILE A 24 -5.94 1.49 2.57
CA ILE A 24 -5.24 2.51 3.37
C ILE A 24 -4.62 3.63 2.53
N ALA A 25 -4.64 3.52 1.21
CA ALA A 25 -4.29 4.61 0.30
C ALA A 25 -5.00 4.47 -1.05
N PHE A 26 -5.27 5.61 -1.67
CA PHE A 26 -5.91 5.73 -2.97
C PHE A 26 -5.00 6.48 -3.95
N THR A 27 -5.19 6.23 -5.24
CA THR A 27 -4.66 7.08 -6.31
C THR A 27 -5.79 7.58 -7.20
N LEU A 28 -5.48 8.55 -8.06
CA LEU A 28 -6.36 9.03 -9.12
C LEU A 28 -5.65 8.90 -10.47
N HIS A 29 -6.17 8.04 -11.34
CA HIS A 29 -5.72 7.90 -12.74
C HIS A 29 -6.94 7.65 -13.63
N GLY A 30 -7.58 8.72 -14.09
CA GLY A 30 -8.89 8.68 -14.75
C GLY A 30 -10.04 8.37 -13.78
N ILE A 31 -9.87 7.36 -12.94
CA ILE A 31 -10.75 6.95 -11.85
C ILE A 31 -9.98 6.92 -10.52
N ARG A 32 -10.71 6.98 -9.40
CA ARG A 32 -10.14 6.82 -8.05
C ARG A 32 -10.25 5.36 -7.62
N PHE A 33 -9.15 4.76 -7.20
CA PHE A 33 -9.12 3.36 -6.76
C PHE A 33 -8.07 3.13 -5.66
N GLY A 34 -8.24 2.04 -4.91
CA GLY A 34 -7.33 1.62 -3.85
C GLY A 34 -6.00 1.10 -4.40
N VAL A 35 -4.88 1.50 -3.79
CA VAL A 35 -3.53 1.13 -4.23
C VAL A 35 -2.65 0.55 -3.15
N ILE A 36 -3.05 0.69 -1.89
CA ILE A 36 -2.42 0.03 -0.75
C ILE A 36 -3.53 -0.58 0.10
N PHE A 37 -3.37 -1.87 0.39
CA PHE A 37 -4.31 -2.66 1.17
C PHE A 37 -3.60 -3.28 2.36
N LYS A 38 -4.25 -3.28 3.53
CA LYS A 38 -3.72 -3.91 4.74
C LYS A 38 -4.77 -4.80 5.38
N CYS A 39 -4.39 -6.06 5.63
CA CYS A 39 -5.20 -7.03 6.36
C CYS A 39 -4.29 -7.81 7.31
N GLY A 40 -4.37 -7.52 8.61
CA GLY A 40 -3.45 -8.09 9.61
C GLY A 40 -1.98 -7.76 9.27
N THR A 41 -1.17 -8.80 9.06
CA THR A 41 0.25 -8.71 8.68
C THR A 41 0.49 -8.60 7.17
N ILE A 42 -0.56 -8.74 6.35
CA ILE A 42 -0.48 -8.62 4.90
C ILE A 42 -0.52 -7.15 4.51
N LEU A 43 0.46 -6.72 3.73
CA LEU A 43 0.47 -5.44 3.02
C LEU A 43 0.55 -5.73 1.52
N ALA A 44 -0.47 -5.33 0.77
CA ALA A 44 -0.49 -5.44 -0.69
C ALA A 44 -0.45 -4.04 -1.31
N ILE A 45 0.32 -3.90 -2.39
CA ILE A 45 0.50 -2.63 -3.10
C ILE A 45 0.38 -2.85 -4.61
N GLN A 46 -0.25 -1.90 -5.29
CA GLN A 46 -0.46 -1.98 -6.74
C GLN A 46 0.68 -1.37 -7.55
N PHE A 47 1.55 -0.54 -6.96
CA PHE A 47 2.71 0.05 -7.63
C PHE A 47 4.01 -0.69 -7.28
N HIS A 48 5.09 -0.37 -7.99
CA HIS A 48 6.43 -0.90 -7.75
C HIS A 48 7.17 -0.08 -6.68
N PRO A 49 7.27 -0.51 -5.41
CA PRO A 49 7.94 0.28 -4.37
C PRO A 49 9.41 0.52 -4.68
N GLU A 50 10.10 -0.45 -5.30
CA GLU A 50 11.50 -0.39 -5.69
C GLU A 50 11.78 0.67 -6.76
N LYS A 51 10.76 1.02 -7.56
CA LYS A 51 10.83 2.08 -8.58
C LYS A 51 10.28 3.42 -8.12
N SER A 52 9.88 3.52 -6.85
CA SER A 52 9.13 4.68 -6.32
C SER A 52 9.95 5.55 -5.35
N LYS A 53 11.29 5.43 -5.32
CA LYS A 53 12.19 6.27 -4.51
C LYS A 53 11.75 6.34 -3.04
N SER A 54 11.70 7.56 -2.46
CA SER A 54 11.43 7.80 -1.05
C SER A 54 10.09 7.22 -0.58
N ILE A 55 9.02 7.34 -1.38
CA ILE A 55 7.72 6.78 -0.96
C ILE A 55 7.75 5.26 -0.91
N GLY A 56 8.46 4.62 -1.83
CA GLY A 56 8.68 3.18 -1.82
C GLY A 56 9.43 2.72 -0.58
N GLU A 57 10.53 3.41 -0.25
CA GLU A 57 11.32 3.15 0.97
C GLU A 57 10.49 3.33 2.24
N THR A 58 9.71 4.41 2.36
CA THR A 58 8.83 4.67 3.50
C THR A 58 7.83 3.54 3.72
N ILE A 59 7.22 3.03 2.64
CA ILE A 59 6.20 1.98 2.71
C ILE A 59 6.83 0.64 3.09
N LEU A 60 8.00 0.31 2.55
CA LEU A 60 8.73 -0.91 2.91
C LEU A 60 9.18 -0.89 4.38
N LYS A 61 9.70 0.25 4.88
CA LYS A 61 10.04 0.41 6.30
C LYS A 61 8.82 0.23 7.20
N TYR A 62 7.71 0.89 6.84
CA TYR A 62 6.45 0.73 7.56
C TYR A 62 6.01 -0.73 7.63
N TRP A 63 6.12 -1.47 6.52
CA TRP A 63 5.74 -2.87 6.49
C TRP A 63 6.55 -3.69 7.50
N VAL A 64 7.88 -3.61 7.44
CA VAL A 64 8.80 -4.32 8.35
C VAL A 64 8.52 -3.98 9.81
N GLU A 65 8.39 -2.70 10.14
CA GLU A 65 8.06 -2.24 11.50
C GLU A 65 6.70 -2.78 11.97
N SER A 66 5.72 -2.86 11.07
CA SER A 66 4.39 -3.35 11.40
C SER A 66 4.38 -4.84 11.73
N LEU A 67 5.28 -5.63 11.13
CA LEU A 67 5.44 -7.05 11.45
C LEU A 67 6.03 -7.25 12.84
N GLN A 68 7.02 -6.44 13.22
CA GLN A 68 7.65 -6.51 14.55
C GLN A 68 6.67 -6.22 15.68
N LYS A 69 5.75 -5.28 15.47
CA LYS A 69 4.70 -4.95 16.46
C LYS A 69 3.71 -6.11 16.65
N GLY A 70 3.36 -6.81 15.57
CA GLY A 70 2.48 -7.98 15.64
C GLY A 70 3.11 -9.16 16.39
N VAL A 71 4.44 -9.31 16.34
CA VAL A 71 5.17 -10.35 17.09
C VAL A 71 5.24 -10.04 18.60
N ASN A 72 5.41 -8.77 18.97
CA ASN A 72 5.57 -8.36 20.37
C ASN A 72 4.23 -8.22 21.15
N SER A 73 3.10 -8.46 20.50
CA SER A 73 1.75 -8.40 21.10
C SER A 73 1.09 -9.78 21.27
N THR A 74 1.84 -10.84 20.99
CA THR A 74 1.56 -12.26 21.31
C THR A 74 2.57 -12.77 22.31
#